data_AF-A0A2Z4IJM2-F1
#
_entry.id   AF-A0A2Z4IJM2-F1
#
_cell.length_a   1.000
_cell.length_b   1.000
_cell.length_c   1.000
_cell.angle_alpha   90.00
_cell.angle_beta   90.00
_cell.angle_gamma   90.00
#
_symmetry.space_group_name_H-M   'P 1'
#
loop_
_entity.id
_entity.type
_entity.pdbx_description
1 polymer ?
#
loop_
_entity_poly.entity_id
_entity_poly.type
_entity_poly.pdbx_seq_one_letter_code
_entity_poly.pdbx_strand_id
1 'polypeptide(L)'
;MPNTYTQIHIQCVFAVKYRRALIHPSWKERLHKYIIGVINNQGHKTLSINSMPDHLHVFFGMRPTQSLSDLMRLVKGESSEWINKNLLVRGKFRWQDGYGAFSYSKSQTDAVVNYILNQEKHHQKKTFLEEYKEMLAKFQVEYDDQYVFKELE
;
A
#
# COMPACT_ATOMS: atom_id res chain seq x y z
N MET A 1 0.50 -24.60 14.66
CA MET A 1 0.23 -25.92 14.04
C MET A 1 1.52 -26.39 13.36
N PRO A 2 2.14 -27.49 13.81
CA PRO A 2 3.48 -27.90 13.35
C PRO A 2 3.56 -28.37 11.88
N ASN A 3 2.43 -28.64 11.22
CA ASN A 3 2.38 -29.11 9.82
C ASN A 3 1.66 -28.11 8.87
N THR A 4 1.77 -26.81 9.13
CA THR A 4 1.15 -25.77 8.29
C THR A 4 2.22 -25.05 7.47
N TYR A 5 2.17 -25.23 6.15
CA TYR A 5 3.07 -24.59 5.20
C TYR A 5 2.26 -23.68 4.29
N THR A 6 2.58 -22.39 4.28
CA THR A 6 1.86 -21.39 3.50
C THR A 6 2.83 -20.52 2.73
N GLN A 7 2.42 -20.11 1.54
CA GLN A 7 3.11 -19.11 0.75
C GLN A 7 2.06 -18.12 0.21
N ILE A 8 1.89 -17.01 0.92
CA ILE A 8 0.85 -16.03 0.65
C ILE A 8 1.56 -14.69 0.42
N HIS A 9 1.53 -14.20 -0.82
CA HIS A 9 2.10 -12.90 -1.15
C HIS A 9 0.99 -11.95 -1.58
N ILE A 10 0.87 -10.84 -0.87
CA ILE A 10 -0.17 -9.84 -1.10
C ILE A 10 0.50 -8.51 -1.41
N GLN A 11 0.07 -7.88 -2.51
CA GLN A 11 0.31 -6.47 -2.77
C GLN A 11 -0.90 -5.69 -2.29
N CYS A 12 -0.70 -4.70 -1.44
CA CYS A 12 -1.72 -3.73 -1.07
C CYS A 12 -1.43 -2.36 -1.66
N VAL A 13 -2.49 -1.67 -2.06
CA VAL A 13 -2.44 -0.32 -2.63
C VAL A 13 -3.48 0.56 -1.95
N PHE A 14 -3.10 1.76 -1.53
CA PHE A 14 -4.01 2.69 -0.88
C PHE A 14 -3.56 4.15 -1.08
N ALA A 15 -4.53 5.06 -1.09
CA ALA A 15 -4.34 6.46 -1.46
C ALA A 15 -4.39 7.43 -0.28
N VAL A 16 -3.73 8.57 -0.41
CA VAL A 16 -3.82 9.74 0.47
C VAL A 16 -5.19 10.38 0.28
N LYS A 17 -5.80 10.88 1.37
CA LYS A 17 -7.12 11.49 1.32
C LYS A 17 -7.11 12.93 0.81
N TYR A 18 -6.19 13.75 1.30
CA TYR A 18 -6.21 15.20 1.06
C TYR A 18 -5.04 15.65 0.20
N ARG A 19 -5.31 16.54 -0.76
CA ARG A 19 -4.29 17.10 -1.66
C ARG A 19 -3.20 17.88 -0.92
N ARG A 20 -3.52 18.49 0.22
CA ARG A 20 -2.55 19.21 1.07
C ARG A 20 -1.64 18.31 1.91
N ALA A 21 -1.89 17.00 1.91
CA ALA A 21 -1.22 16.02 2.77
C ALA A 21 -0.43 14.97 1.97
N LEU A 22 -0.01 15.31 0.74
CA LEU A 22 0.76 14.42 -0.12
C LEU A 22 2.09 13.99 0.51
N ILE A 23 2.53 12.80 0.12
CA ILE A 23 3.80 12.22 0.52
C ILE A 23 4.94 13.02 -0.13
N HIS A 24 5.72 13.70 0.72
CA HIS A 24 6.82 14.52 0.25
C HIS A 24 8.13 13.72 0.16
N PRO A 25 8.96 13.90 -0.88
CA PRO A 25 10.22 13.18 -1.04
C PRO A 25 11.16 13.29 0.17
N SER A 26 11.13 14.42 0.89
CA SER A 26 12.00 14.64 2.06
C SER A 26 11.73 13.69 3.23
N TRP A 27 10.56 13.03 3.28
CA TRP A 27 10.22 12.13 4.36
C TRP A 27 9.65 10.77 3.92
N LYS A 28 9.48 10.53 2.61
CA LYS A 28 8.93 9.26 2.06
C LYS A 28 9.67 8.03 2.59
N GLU A 29 11.00 8.06 2.64
CA GLU A 29 11.82 6.94 3.12
C GLU A 29 11.58 6.60 4.58
N ARG A 30 11.31 7.62 5.42
CA ARG A 30 10.97 7.39 6.82
C ARG A 30 9.58 6.78 6.96
N LEU A 31 8.62 7.21 6.13
CA LEU A 31 7.31 6.58 6.06
C LEU A 31 7.43 5.10 5.67
N HIS A 32 8.24 4.79 4.64
CA HIS A 32 8.45 3.41 4.20
C HIS A 32 9.03 2.55 5.32
N LYS A 33 10.09 3.01 5.98
CA LYS A 33 10.70 2.32 7.13
C LYS A 33 9.69 2.12 8.27
N TYR A 34 8.86 3.11 8.55
CA TYR A 34 7.82 3.02 9.57
C TYR A 34 6.81 1.92 9.23
N ILE A 35 6.26 1.92 8.01
CA ILE A 35 5.31 0.91 7.53
C ILE A 35 5.92 -0.49 7.53
N ILE A 36 7.18 -0.62 7.06
CA ILE A 36 7.93 -1.89 7.13
C ILE A 36 7.99 -2.38 8.58
N GLY A 37 8.28 -1.48 9.53
CA GLY A 37 8.29 -1.77 10.96
C GLY A 37 6.94 -2.30 11.45
N VAL A 38 5.84 -1.62 11.12
CA VAL A 38 4.48 -2.07 11.50
C VAL A 38 4.19 -3.46 10.97
N ILE A 39 4.42 -3.71 9.68
CA ILE A 39 4.16 -5.02 9.03
C ILE A 39 5.02 -6.12 9.67
N ASN A 40 6.31 -5.85 9.87
CA ASN A 40 7.24 -6.84 10.42
C ASN A 40 6.95 -7.13 11.91
N ASN A 41 6.51 -6.12 12.68
CA ASN A 41 6.11 -6.29 14.09
C ASN A 41 4.84 -7.15 14.23
N GLN A 42 3.96 -7.17 13.23
CA GLN A 42 2.84 -8.12 13.14
C GLN A 42 3.28 -9.54 12.69
N GLY A 43 4.59 -9.76 12.51
CA GLY A 43 5.16 -11.05 12.13
C GLY A 43 5.14 -11.34 10.64
N HIS A 44 4.72 -10.40 9.79
CA HIS A 44 4.77 -10.53 8.33
C HIS A 44 6.14 -10.14 7.78
N LYS A 45 6.39 -10.38 6.49
CA LYS A 45 7.67 -10.01 5.86
C LYS A 45 7.44 -9.07 4.68
N THR A 46 7.84 -7.81 4.82
CA THR A 46 7.82 -6.88 3.69
C THR A 46 8.83 -7.31 2.62
N LEU A 47 8.42 -7.32 1.36
CA LEU A 47 9.23 -7.69 0.19
C LEU A 47 9.59 -6.48 -0.66
N SER A 48 8.67 -5.55 -0.85
CA SER A 48 8.90 -4.27 -1.54
C SER A 48 7.90 -3.23 -1.06
N ILE A 49 8.31 -1.96 -1.04
CA ILE A 49 7.46 -0.82 -0.73
C ILE A 49 7.92 0.35 -1.58
N ASN A 50 6.97 1.11 -2.11
CA ASN A 50 7.23 2.39 -2.73
C ASN A 50 5.97 3.27 -2.69
N SER A 51 6.13 4.56 -2.89
CA SER A 51 5.01 5.51 -2.89
C SER A 51 5.19 6.60 -3.93
N MET A 52 4.08 6.99 -4.53
CA MET A 52 3.93 8.28 -5.19
C MET A 52 3.44 9.33 -4.18
N PRO A 53 3.39 10.62 -4.54
CA PRO A 53 2.86 11.63 -3.64
C PRO A 53 1.44 11.33 -3.12
N ASP A 54 0.61 10.67 -3.92
CA ASP A 54 -0.82 10.47 -3.66
C ASP A 54 -1.21 9.04 -3.26
N HIS A 55 -0.33 8.04 -3.39
CA HIS A 55 -0.64 6.65 -3.03
C HIS A 55 0.61 5.83 -2.71
N LEU A 56 0.40 4.65 -2.11
CA LEU A 56 1.47 3.74 -1.69
C LEU A 56 1.17 2.31 -2.13
N HIS A 57 2.20 1.62 -2.62
CA HIS A 57 2.20 0.18 -2.85
C HIS A 57 3.10 -0.50 -1.82
N VAL A 58 2.60 -1.58 -1.21
CA VAL A 58 3.40 -2.45 -0.35
C VAL A 58 3.14 -3.90 -0.71
N PHE A 59 4.21 -4.66 -0.88
CA PHE A 59 4.17 -6.09 -1.19
C PHE A 59 4.84 -6.88 -0.07
N PHE A 60 4.15 -7.87 0.47
CA PHE A 60 4.60 -8.61 1.64
C PHE A 60 4.18 -10.07 1.60
N GLY A 61 5.01 -10.91 2.23
CA GLY A 61 4.65 -12.27 2.61
C GLY A 61 3.77 -12.23 3.85
N MET A 62 2.52 -12.62 3.69
CA MET A 62 1.51 -12.62 4.74
C MET A 62 1.51 -13.98 5.47
N ARG A 63 1.39 -13.93 6.80
CA ARG A 63 1.17 -15.13 7.63
C ARG A 63 -0.33 -15.30 7.82
N PRO A 64 -0.84 -16.55 7.87
CA PRO A 64 -2.28 -16.82 7.99
C PRO A 64 -2.85 -16.53 9.39
N THR A 65 -2.06 -15.94 10.30
CA THR A 65 -2.41 -15.70 11.71
C THR A 65 -3.13 -14.38 11.94
N GLN A 66 -3.25 -13.53 10.92
CA GLN A 66 -3.91 -12.23 11.00
C GLN A 66 -4.79 -12.06 9.76
N SER A 67 -5.93 -11.38 9.88
CA SER A 67 -6.74 -11.02 8.72
C SER A 67 -6.07 -9.86 7.96
N LEU A 68 -6.30 -9.79 6.64
CA LEU A 68 -5.72 -8.71 5.85
C LEU A 68 -6.29 -7.34 6.26
N SER A 69 -7.58 -7.29 6.57
CA SER A 69 -8.24 -6.06 7.01
C SER A 69 -7.70 -5.53 8.32
N ASP A 70 -7.38 -6.41 9.28
CA ASP A 70 -6.77 -6.01 10.55
C ASP A 70 -5.37 -5.46 10.36
N LEU A 71 -4.55 -6.11 9.52
CA LEU A 71 -3.22 -5.61 9.18
C LEU A 71 -3.31 -4.23 8.52
N MET A 72 -4.20 -4.06 7.54
CA MET A 72 -4.35 -2.78 6.84
C MET A 72 -4.89 -1.67 7.74
N ARG A 73 -5.75 -2.00 8.72
CA ARG A 73 -6.18 -1.06 9.76
C ARG A 73 -4.99 -0.56 10.59
N LEU A 74 -4.09 -1.45 11.00
CA LEU A 74 -2.88 -1.08 11.76
C LEU A 74 -1.92 -0.26 10.89
N VAL A 75 -1.56 -0.76 9.71
CA VAL A 75 -0.64 -0.08 8.79
C VAL A 75 -1.09 1.34 8.48
N LYS A 76 -2.36 1.53 8.10
CA LYS A 76 -2.89 2.86 7.76
C LYS A 76 -3.11 3.74 8.99
N GLY A 77 -3.58 3.15 10.09
CA GLY A 77 -3.83 3.87 11.35
C GLY A 77 -2.55 4.40 11.99
N GLU A 78 -1.60 3.51 12.26
CA GLU A 78 -0.34 3.85 12.93
C GLU A 78 0.51 4.79 12.08
N SER A 79 0.60 4.56 10.76
CA SER A 79 1.35 5.49 9.88
C SER A 79 0.72 6.87 9.81
N SER A 80 -0.63 6.98 9.78
CA SER A 80 -1.30 8.28 9.83
C SER A 80 -1.03 8.99 11.16
N GLU A 81 -1.10 8.26 12.27
CA GLU A 81 -0.81 8.81 13.59
C GLU A 81 0.65 9.31 13.68
N TRP A 82 1.60 8.50 13.21
CA TRP A 82 3.01 8.87 13.17
C TRP A 82 3.27 10.12 12.31
N ILE A 83 2.72 10.20 11.09
CA ILE A 83 2.86 11.38 10.22
C ILE A 83 2.34 12.64 10.92
N ASN A 84 1.18 12.54 11.56
CA ASN A 84 0.55 13.67 12.25
C ASN A 84 1.33 14.08 13.50
N LYS A 85 1.77 13.12 14.33
CA LYS A 85 2.59 13.41 15.53
C LYS A 85 3.91 14.10 15.19
N ASN A 86 4.49 13.76 14.03
CA ASN A 86 5.73 14.36 13.55
C ASN A 86 5.53 15.63 12.72
N LEU A 87 4.30 16.12 12.57
CA LEU A 87 3.95 17.36 11.84
C LEU A 87 4.51 17.40 10.41
N LEU A 88 4.48 16.27 9.70
CA LEU A 88 5.11 16.15 8.37
C LEU A 88 4.30 16.78 7.23
N VAL A 89 3.07 17.21 7.51
CA VAL A 89 2.18 17.88 6.57
C VAL A 89 1.54 19.11 7.22
N ARG A 90 1.12 20.08 6.40
CA ARG A 90 0.35 21.24 6.88
C ARG A 90 -1.10 20.83 7.11
N GLY A 91 -1.44 20.54 8.35
CA GLY A 91 -2.78 20.10 8.77
C GLY A 91 -2.78 18.63 9.18
N LYS A 92 -3.83 17.89 8.79
CA LYS A 92 -4.03 16.49 9.18
C LYS A 92 -3.84 15.56 7.99
N PHE A 93 -2.94 14.60 8.13
CA PHE A 93 -2.79 13.47 7.23
C PHE A 93 -3.85 12.41 7.51
N ARG A 94 -4.45 11.87 6.44
CA ARG A 94 -5.28 10.66 6.45
C ARG A 94 -5.08 9.93 5.13
N TRP A 95 -5.08 8.60 5.19
CA TRP A 95 -5.37 7.77 4.01
C TRP A 95 -6.86 7.84 3.67
N GLN A 96 -7.22 7.62 2.40
CA GLN A 96 -8.61 7.36 2.01
C GLN A 96 -9.12 6.08 2.68
N ASP A 97 -10.44 5.93 2.75
CA ASP A 97 -11.04 4.68 3.22
C ASP A 97 -10.84 3.56 2.18
N GLY A 98 -10.80 2.31 2.62
CA GLY A 98 -10.55 1.15 1.74
C GLY A 98 -9.09 0.95 1.31
N TYR A 99 -8.82 -0.16 0.63
CA TYR A 99 -7.53 -0.52 0.04
C TYR A 99 -7.76 -1.56 -1.07
N GLY A 100 -6.90 -1.56 -2.08
CA GLY A 100 -6.79 -2.68 -3.01
C GLY A 100 -5.85 -3.74 -2.47
N ALA A 101 -6.14 -5.01 -2.74
CA ALA A 101 -5.28 -6.12 -2.38
C ALA A 101 -5.26 -7.19 -3.47
N PHE A 102 -4.07 -7.61 -3.87
CA PHE A 102 -3.87 -8.51 -5.00
C PHE A 102 -2.88 -9.61 -4.62
N SER A 103 -3.26 -10.87 -4.86
CA SER A 103 -2.43 -12.03 -4.53
C SER A 103 -1.52 -12.42 -5.69
N TYR A 104 -0.28 -12.81 -5.39
CA TYR A 104 0.71 -13.23 -6.38
C TYR A 104 1.35 -14.57 -6.04
N SER A 105 1.70 -15.35 -7.07
CA SER A 105 2.50 -16.55 -6.89
C SER A 105 3.96 -16.18 -6.57
N LYS A 106 4.72 -17.11 -5.99
CA LYS A 106 6.15 -16.89 -5.71
C LYS A 106 7.00 -16.68 -6.96
N SER A 107 6.63 -17.30 -8.09
CA SER A 107 7.33 -17.09 -9.36
C SER A 107 7.19 -15.66 -9.89
N GLN A 108 6.16 -14.92 -9.45
CA GLN A 108 5.93 -13.53 -9.84
C GLN A 108 6.61 -12.52 -8.90
N THR A 109 7.20 -12.96 -7.77
CA THR A 109 7.74 -12.05 -6.74
C THR A 109 8.68 -11.01 -7.33
N ASP A 110 9.65 -11.40 -8.13
CA ASP A 110 10.67 -10.47 -8.64
C ASP A 110 10.07 -9.46 -9.62
N ALA A 111 9.09 -9.90 -10.43
CA ALA A 111 8.36 -9.01 -11.34
C ALA A 111 7.55 -7.96 -10.56
N VAL A 112 6.88 -8.35 -9.47
CA VAL A 112 6.11 -7.42 -8.62
C VAL A 112 7.02 -6.47 -7.86
N VAL A 113 8.14 -6.96 -7.32
CA VAL A 113 9.15 -6.13 -6.66
C VAL A 113 9.67 -5.07 -7.61
N ASN A 114 10.10 -5.48 -8.82
CA ASN A 114 10.59 -4.56 -9.84
C ASN A 114 9.53 -3.55 -10.29
N TYR A 115 8.27 -3.98 -10.43
CA TYR A 115 7.17 -3.08 -10.74
C TYR A 115 6.99 -2.00 -9.67
N ILE A 116 6.99 -2.37 -8.38
CA ILE A 116 6.84 -1.41 -7.26
C ILE A 116 8.03 -0.45 -7.17
N LEU A 117 9.26 -0.94 -7.35
CA LEU A 117 10.46 -0.10 -7.29
C LEU A 117 10.56 0.91 -8.44
N ASN A 118 9.83 0.70 -9.54
CA ASN A 118 9.84 1.58 -10.71
C ASN A 118 8.60 2.48 -10.81
N GLN A 119 7.83 2.62 -9.73
CA GLN A 119 6.58 3.38 -9.71
C GLN A 119 6.75 4.85 -10.11
N GLU A 120 7.83 5.52 -9.72
CA GLU A 120 8.09 6.90 -10.14
C GLU A 120 8.26 7.04 -11.66
N LYS A 121 8.81 6.01 -12.33
CA LYS A 121 8.93 5.98 -13.80
C LYS A 121 7.59 5.65 -14.45
N HIS A 122 6.82 4.72 -13.86
CA HIS A 122 5.50 4.33 -14.33
C HIS A 122 4.55 5.54 -14.40
N HIS A 123 4.52 6.33 -13.33
CA HIS A 123 3.64 7.49 -13.18
C HIS A 123 4.08 8.74 -13.95
N GLN A 124 5.15 8.67 -14.76
CA GLN A 124 5.42 9.69 -15.78
C GLN A 124 4.42 9.63 -16.95
N LYS A 125 3.72 8.51 -17.11
CA LYS A 125 2.85 8.25 -18.26
C LYS A 125 1.42 7.86 -17.89
N LYS A 126 1.15 7.68 -16.60
CA LYS A 126 -0.10 7.08 -16.12
C LYS A 126 -0.49 7.64 -14.78
N THR A 127 -1.78 7.86 -14.57
CA THR A 127 -2.33 8.29 -13.29
C THR A 127 -2.54 7.09 -12.34
N PHE A 128 -2.66 7.37 -11.05
CA PHE A 128 -3.02 6.35 -10.06
C PHE A 128 -4.36 5.68 -10.36
N LEU A 129 -5.38 6.45 -10.76
CA LEU A 129 -6.73 5.91 -10.98
C LEU A 129 -6.75 4.94 -12.18
N GLU A 130 -6.06 5.29 -13.27
CA GLU A 130 -5.91 4.39 -14.43
C GLU A 130 -5.19 3.10 -14.04
N GLU A 131 -4.09 3.20 -13.29
CA GLU A 131 -3.35 2.04 -12.79
C GLU A 131 -4.21 1.15 -11.88
N TYR A 132 -4.94 1.76 -10.95
CA TYR A 132 -5.79 1.05 -10.01
C TYR A 132 -6.91 0.29 -10.71
N LYS A 133 -7.60 0.93 -11.67
CA LYS A 133 -8.63 0.27 -12.49
C LYS A 133 -8.06 -0.88 -13.33
N GLU A 134 -6.87 -0.70 -13.88
CA GLU A 134 -6.20 -1.79 -14.61
C GLU A 134 -5.80 -2.95 -13.69
N MET A 135 -5.35 -2.70 -12.46
CA MET A 135 -5.11 -3.77 -11.49
C MET A 135 -6.41 -4.51 -11.18
N LEU A 136 -7.50 -3.81 -10.90
CA LEU A 136 -8.81 -4.43 -10.66
C LEU A 136 -9.25 -5.31 -11.84
N ALA A 137 -9.14 -4.78 -13.07
CA ALA A 137 -9.48 -5.52 -14.29
C ALA A 137 -8.57 -6.75 -14.49
N LYS A 138 -7.25 -6.59 -14.33
CA LYS A 138 -6.26 -7.67 -14.48
C LYS A 138 -6.50 -8.82 -13.50
N PHE A 139 -6.91 -8.48 -12.27
CA PHE A 139 -7.20 -9.46 -11.22
C PHE A 139 -8.65 -9.92 -11.21
N GLN A 140 -9.48 -9.43 -12.14
CA GLN A 140 -10.91 -9.74 -12.23
C GLN A 140 -11.65 -9.48 -10.91
N VAL A 141 -11.26 -8.41 -10.21
CA VAL A 141 -11.94 -7.96 -9.00
C VAL A 141 -13.17 -7.17 -9.44
N GLU A 142 -14.35 -7.61 -9.03
CA GLU A 142 -15.58 -6.84 -9.22
C GLU A 142 -15.56 -5.58 -8.34
N TYR A 143 -15.92 -4.45 -8.93
CA TYR A 143 -16.00 -3.18 -8.23
C TYR A 143 -17.09 -2.30 -8.83
N ASP A 144 -17.61 -1.37 -8.02
CA ASP A 144 -18.51 -0.32 -8.47
C ASP A 144 -17.72 0.99 -8.58
N ASP A 145 -17.76 1.60 -9.76
CA ASP A 145 -17.08 2.86 -10.09
C ASP A 145 -17.38 3.98 -9.09
N GLN A 146 -18.54 3.96 -8.42
CA GLN A 146 -18.94 4.96 -7.42
C GLN A 146 -18.07 4.91 -6.14
N TYR A 147 -17.46 3.76 -5.85
CA TYR A 147 -16.68 3.51 -4.64
C TYR A 147 -15.18 3.29 -4.92
N VAL A 148 -14.74 3.45 -6.17
CA VAL A 148 -13.32 3.52 -6.51
C VAL A 148 -12.68 4.74 -5.84
N PHE A 149 -11.38 4.67 -5.54
CA PHE A 149 -10.64 5.80 -4.98
C PHE A 149 -10.97 7.09 -5.72
N LYS A 150 -11.32 8.11 -4.94
CA LYS A 150 -11.73 9.41 -5.49
C LYS A 150 -10.51 10.29 -5.67
N GLU A 151 -10.63 11.28 -6.53
CA GLU A 151 -9.65 12.35 -6.60
C GLU A 151 -9.46 13.00 -5.23
N LEU A 152 -8.25 13.52 -5.00
CA LEU A 152 -7.87 14.13 -3.74
C LEU A 152 -8.80 15.30 -3.37
N GLU A 153 -9.38 15.22 -2.17
CA GLU A 153 -10.15 16.30 -1.52
C GLU A 153 -9.26 17.51 -1.17
#